data_AF-A0A644V062-F1
#
_entry.id   AF-A0A644V062-F1
#
_cell.length_a   1.000
_cell.length_b   1.000
_cell.length_c   1.000
_cell.angle_alpha   90.00
_cell.angle_beta   90.00
_cell.angle_gamma   90.00
#
_symmetry.space_group_name_H-M   'P 1'
#
loop_
_entity.id
_entity.type
_entity.pdbx_description
1 polymer ?
#
loop_
_entity_poly.entity_id
_entity_poly.type
_entity_poly.pdbx_seq_one_letter_code
_entity_poly.pdbx_strand_id
1 'polypeptide(L)' 'MIDKERIKENIMSYISEDLHSMYDFDEIANNAYENDKGEIIVKVGTDFGFRFDSVTYEQLGGAGGGI' A
#
# COMPACT_ATOMS: atom_id res chain seq x y z
N MET A 1 3.90 -1.43 13.60
CA MET A 1 4.61 -2.32 12.66
C MET A 1 3.83 -2.29 11.35
N ILE A 2 4.51 -2.06 10.23
CA ILE A 2 3.86 -1.95 8.92
C ILE A 2 3.50 -3.36 8.42
N ASP A 3 2.23 -3.57 8.05
CA ASP A 3 1.69 -4.80 7.51
C ASP A 3 1.85 -4.79 5.99
N LYS A 4 2.86 -5.52 5.53
CA LYS A 4 3.28 -5.53 4.12
C LYS A 4 2.33 -6.32 3.23
N GLU A 5 1.74 -7.41 3.73
CA GLU A 5 0.76 -8.19 2.98
C GLU A 5 -0.49 -7.36 2.70
N ARG A 6 -0.96 -6.62 3.70
CA ARG A 6 -2.09 -5.69 3.53
C ARG A 6 -1.81 -4.57 2.54
N ILE A 7 -0.60 -3.98 2.58
CA ILE A 7 -0.21 -2.94 1.62
C ILE A 7 -0.22 -3.50 0.20
N LYS A 8 0.32 -4.71 0.01
CA LYS A 8 0.32 -5.40 -1.27
C LYS A 8 -1.11 -5.58 -1.80
N GLU A 9 -2.01 -6.17 -1.02
CA GLU A 9 -3.40 -6.39 -1.43
C GLU A 9 -4.12 -5.09 -1.83
N ASN A 10 -3.89 -4.02 -1.07
CA ASN A 10 -4.50 -2.72 -1.39
C ASN A 10 -3.95 -2.13 -2.68
N ILE A 11 -2.62 -2.13 -2.87
CA ILE A 11 -2.01 -1.62 -4.10
C ILE A 11 -2.51 -2.43 -5.31
N MET A 12 -2.60 -3.75 -5.17
CA MET A 12 -3.17 -4.62 -6.21
C MET A 12 -4.64 -4.31 -6.48
N SER A 13 -5.43 -3.90 -5.48
CA SER A 13 -6.82 -3.47 -5.66
C SER A 13 -6.95 -2.12 -6.39
N TYR A 14 -5.99 -1.21 -6.18
CA TYR A 14 -5.98 0.10 -6.86
C TYR A 14 -5.41 0.07 -8.28
N ILE A 15 -4.53 -0.90 -8.57
CA ILE A 15 -3.90 -1.07 -9.88
C ILE A 15 -4.71 -2.08 -10.70
N SER A 16 -4.99 -1.78 -11.97
CA SER A 16 -5.67 -2.72 -12.87
C SER A 16 -4.91 -4.05 -12.99
N GLU A 17 -5.64 -5.17 -13.02
CA GLU A 17 -5.05 -6.52 -13.11
C GLU A 17 -4.07 -6.69 -14.29
N ASP A 18 -4.32 -6.02 -15.41
CA ASP A 18 -3.44 -6.04 -16.59
C ASP A 18 -2.02 -5.54 -16.27
N LEU A 19 -1.91 -4.59 -15.34
CA LEU A 19 -0.65 -4.02 -14.90
C LEU A 19 0.01 -4.86 -13.80
N HIS A 20 -0.67 -5.88 -13.26
CA HIS A 20 -0.12 -6.67 -12.16
C HIS A 20 1.13 -7.44 -12.57
N SER A 21 1.20 -7.89 -13.82
CA SER A 21 2.38 -8.57 -14.36
C SER A 21 3.57 -7.64 -14.60
N MET A 22 3.36 -6.32 -14.59
CA MET A 22 4.40 -5.32 -14.87
C MET A 22 5.13 -4.85 -13.61
N TYR A 23 4.58 -5.11 -12.43
CA TYR A 23 5.09 -4.60 -11.16
C TYR A 23 5.35 -5.74 -10.17
N ASP A 24 6.49 -5.68 -9.48
CA ASP A 24 6.76 -6.56 -8.34
C ASP A 24 6.12 -5.94 -7.08
N PHE A 25 4.88 -6.33 -6.78
CA PHE A 25 4.17 -5.81 -5.62
C PHE A 25 4.77 -6.26 -4.29
N ASP A 26 5.47 -7.39 -4.27
CA ASP A 26 6.17 -7.84 -3.07
C ASP A 26 7.34 -6.91 -2.78
N GLU A 27 8.12 -6.54 -3.79
CA GLU A 27 9.19 -5.55 -3.65
C GLU A 27 8.64 -4.17 -3.25
N ILE A 28 7.58 -3.73 -3.90
CA ILE A 28 6.92 -2.45 -3.64
C ILE A 28 6.42 -2.36 -2.18
N ALA A 29 5.69 -3.37 -1.71
CA ALA A 29 5.20 -3.40 -0.34
C ALA A 29 6.35 -3.54 0.68
N ASN A 30 7.43 -4.21 0.31
CA ASN A 30 8.64 -4.30 1.15
C ASN A 30 9.37 -2.97 1.29
N ASN A 31 9.30 -2.11 0.27
CA ASN A 31 9.86 -0.75 0.26
C ASN A 31 8.96 0.30 0.94
N ALA A 32 7.80 -0.11 1.46
CA ALA A 32 6.94 0.78 2.25
C ALA A 32 7.67 1.26 3.52
N TYR A 33 7.58 2.56 3.80
CA TYR A 33 8.15 3.17 4.99
C TYR A 33 7.20 4.18 5.61
N GLU A 34 7.31 4.36 6.92
CA GLU A 34 6.58 5.38 7.67
C GLU A 34 7.44 6.64 7.76
N ASN A 35 6.86 7.81 7.48
CA ASN A 35 7.55 9.09 7.61
C ASN A 35 7.39 9.69 9.02
N ASP A 36 8.04 10.82 9.29
CA ASP A 36 7.98 11.50 10.60
C ASP A 36 6.58 12.00 11.00
N LYS A 37 5.61 11.94 10.09
CA LYS A 37 4.20 12.32 10.31
C LYS A 37 3.30 11.10 10.58
N GLY A 38 3.86 9.88 10.62
CA GLY A 38 3.10 8.65 10.78
C GLY A 38 2.36 8.22 9.51
N GLU A 39 2.77 8.71 8.35
CA GLU A 39 2.17 8.35 7.06
C GLU A 39 2.97 7.25 6.40
N ILE A 40 2.26 6.30 5.80
CA ILE A 40 2.89 5.20 5.07
C ILE A 40 3.06 5.61 3.61
N ILE A 41 4.31 5.63 3.18
CA ILE A 41 4.71 5.95 1.82
C ILE A 41 5.15 4.67 1.14
N VAL A 42 4.57 4.41 -0.03
CA VAL A 42 4.93 3.27 -0.87
C VAL A 42 5.34 3.77 -2.24
N LYS A 43 6.57 3.49 -2.66
CA LYS A 43 7.07 3.92 -3.97
C LYS A 43 6.94 2.78 -4.98
N VAL A 44 6.36 3.08 -6.14
CA VAL A 44 6.26 2.14 -7.26
C VAL A 44 7.19 2.62 -8.36
N GLY A 45 8.41 2.09 -8.35
CA GLY A 45 9.47 2.53 -9.26
C GLY A 45 9.79 4.03 -9.10
N THR A 46 10.03 4.70 -10.22
CA THR A 46 10.34 6.15 -10.30
C THR A 46 9.15 7.03 -10.62
N ASP A 47 8.07 6.45 -11.13
CA ASP A 47 7.01 7.19 -11.83
C ASP A 47 5.86 7.61 -10.91
N PHE A 48 5.53 6.80 -9.90
CA PHE A 48 4.45 7.11 -8.97
C PHE A 48 4.62 6.45 -7.60
N GLY A 49 3.84 6.90 -6.62
CA GLY A 49 3.83 6.33 -5.28
C GLY A 49 2.47 6.51 -4.63
N PHE A 50 2.18 5.62 -3.69
CA PHE A 50 0.99 5.68 -2.85
C PHE A 50 1.36 6.32 -1.51
N ARG A 51 0.45 7.14 -0.99
CA ARG A 51 0.53 7.73 0.33
C ARG A 51 -0.73 7.37 1.09
N PHE A 52 -0.55 6.74 2.23
CA PHE A 52 -1.62 6.42 3.15
C PHE A 52 -1.40 7.25 4.42
N ASP A 53 -2.36 8.11 4.76
CA ASP A 53 -2.38 8.72 6.08
C ASP A 53 -2.71 7.65 7.14
N SER A 54 -2.47 7.96 8.40
CA SER A 54 -2.66 7.02 9.52
C SER A 54 -4.09 6.47 9.59
N VAL A 55 -5.10 7.29 9.27
CA VAL A 55 -6.51 6.87 9.28
C VAL A 55 -6.78 5.91 8.14
N THR A 56 -6.31 6.23 6.94
CA THR A 56 -6.42 5.35 5.77
C THR A 56 -5.72 4.02 6.04
N TYR A 57 -4.52 4.04 6.62
CA TYR A 57 -3.78 2.83 6.98
C TYR A 57 -4.48 1.98 8.06
N GLU A 58 -5.05 2.60 9.09
CA GLU A 58 -5.89 1.88 10.07
C GLU A 58 -7.20 1.35 9.46
N GLN A 59 -7.77 2.04 8.47
CA GLN A 59 -8.90 1.53 7.71
C GLN A 59 -8.51 0.36 6.82
N LEU A 60 -7.30 0.37 6.24
CA LEU A 60 -6.74 -0.83 5.65
C LEU A 60 -6.84 -1.91 6.71
N GLY A 61 -6.31 -1.63 7.91
CA GLY A 61 -6.30 -2.32 9.22
C GLY A 61 -7.58 -3.04 9.66
N GLY A 62 -8.73 -2.47 9.32
CA GLY A 62 -10.02 -2.81 9.92
C GLY A 62 -11.20 -2.92 8.96
N ALA A 63 -10.99 -2.96 7.64
CA ALA A 63 -12.05 -3.21 6.65
C ALA A 63 -12.55 -4.67 6.65
N GLY A 64 -12.82 -5.21 7.84
CA GLY A 64 -13.81 -6.24 8.11
C GLY A 64 -14.81 -5.65 9.12
N GLY A 65 -15.74 -4.82 8.65
CA GLY A 65 -16.76 -4.24 9.52
C GLY A 65 -17.49 -3.04 8.91
N GLY A 66 -18.50 -3.32 8.09
CA GLY A 66 -19.53 -2.34 7.73
C GLY A 66 -19.91 -2.32 6.26
N ILE A 67 -20.61 -3.36 5.79
CA ILE A 67 -22.05 -3.34 5.46
C ILE A 67 -22.60 -4.77 5.53
#